data_AF-A0A7S2RI01-F1
#
_entry.id   AF-A0A7S2RI01-F1
#
_cell.length_a   1.000
_cell.length_b   1.000
_cell.length_c   1.000
_cell.angle_alpha   90.00
_cell.angle_beta   90.00
_cell.angle_gamma   90.00
#
_symmetry.space_group_name_H-M   'P 1'
#
loop_
_entity.id
_entity.type
_entity.pdbx_description
1 polymer ?
#
loop_
_entity_poly.entity_id
_entity_poly.type
_entity_poly.pdbx_seq_one_letter_code
_entity_poly.pdbx_strand_id
1 'polypeptide(L)'
;MVIAGGSCLCACASTCLACITSIIAGNSDKLDGGNNKDDIVKIKLRRLNDRYYHEPQSRLLDKVRLNVVSNIKIVKEATEKESKAEKKVQQKQKKELEQKVTQDLEAGISTTDLKHKYRPVAFLIDFEGDVMLKNMELLRKQVSFIVHTAKPGVDRAIIILTSPGGSVAHYGLAASQLVRIRKANIHLTVCIDTIAASGGFMMASVANEIYAAPFAIVGSIGVVTQIPNFHRFLEKHDVDAYLFTSGKYKRTVDIIGEVTEEGKQKLQEQLDDIHGAFKDHVALSRPKLKESIEDVATGEYWLAVQAKELGLVDQIMTSDELLDHLVKDKQNDVIEIIQKKDKTHMISQFFTSITANLGLFNRFQQQQFQNNTPTPMAIS
;
A
#
# COMPACT_ATOMS: atom_id res chain seq x y z
N MET A 1 25.40 26.44 18.74
CA MET A 1 26.80 26.11 19.10
C MET A 1 26.96 24.60 18.93
N VAL A 2 27.50 24.19 17.79
CA VAL A 2 27.69 22.78 17.39
C VAL A 2 29.14 22.44 17.70
N ILE A 3 29.39 21.35 18.42
CA ILE A 3 30.73 20.79 18.55
C ILE A 3 30.67 19.33 18.11
N ALA A 4 31.33 19.07 17.00
CA ALA A 4 31.68 17.76 16.48
C ALA A 4 32.91 17.22 17.23
N GLY A 5 32.98 15.90 17.40
CA GLY A 5 34.16 15.19 17.86
C GLY A 5 34.26 13.85 17.14
N GLY A 6 35.22 13.74 16.22
CA GLY A 6 35.62 12.50 15.56
C GLY A 6 37.04 12.09 15.96
N SER A 7 37.34 10.81 15.82
CA SER A 7 38.65 10.11 15.66
C SER A 7 38.38 8.62 15.99
N CYS A 8 39.00 7.59 15.40
CA CYS A 8 40.36 7.44 14.88
C CYS A 8 40.46 6.24 13.91
N LEU A 9 41.39 6.31 12.94
CA LEU A 9 41.87 5.23 12.06
C LEU A 9 43.11 4.54 12.66
N CYS A 10 43.29 3.23 12.39
CA CYS A 10 44.57 2.54 12.07
C CYS A 10 44.27 1.04 11.85
N ALA A 11 44.34 0.48 10.64
CA ALA A 11 45.51 0.00 9.90
C ALA A 11 46.25 -1.20 10.55
N CYS A 12 46.10 -2.39 9.96
CA CYS A 12 47.21 -3.34 9.84
C CYS A 12 46.96 -4.33 8.69
N ALA A 13 47.91 -4.37 7.77
CA ALA A 13 47.99 -5.29 6.64
C ALA A 13 49.00 -6.39 6.98
N SER A 14 48.72 -7.65 6.58
CA SER A 14 49.75 -8.60 6.13
C SER A 14 49.12 -9.95 5.69
N THR A 15 49.36 -10.26 4.41
CA THR A 15 49.67 -11.59 3.84
C THR A 15 48.79 -12.80 4.19
N CYS A 16 48.11 -13.37 3.19
CA CYS A 16 48.69 -14.55 2.52
C CYS A 16 48.07 -14.82 1.15
N LEU A 17 48.98 -15.11 0.23
CA LEU A 17 48.80 -15.44 -1.17
C LEU A 17 48.47 -16.93 -1.26
N ALA A 18 47.30 -17.31 -1.80
CA ALA A 18 47.07 -18.65 -2.33
C ALA A 18 46.20 -18.54 -3.59
N CYS A 19 46.90 -18.66 -4.71
CA CYS A 19 46.43 -18.72 -6.09
C CYS A 19 45.26 -19.68 -6.29
N ILE A 20 44.22 -19.24 -7.00
CA ILE A 20 43.94 -19.58 -8.42
C ILE A 20 43.87 -21.09 -8.68
N THR A 21 42.64 -21.59 -8.72
CA THR A 21 42.07 -22.65 -9.59
C THR A 21 40.74 -23.03 -8.94
N SER A 22 39.59 -22.55 -9.38
CA SER A 22 38.82 -23.21 -10.44
C SER A 22 37.60 -22.34 -10.75
N ILE A 23 37.54 -21.82 -11.97
CA ILE A 23 36.29 -21.35 -12.58
C ILE A 23 35.51 -22.61 -12.98
N ILE A 24 34.28 -22.72 -12.49
CA ILE A 24 33.09 -23.40 -13.04
C ILE A 24 32.22 -23.85 -11.86
N ALA A 25 30.95 -23.42 -11.88
CA ALA A 25 29.87 -23.62 -10.90
C ALA A 25 29.81 -22.57 -9.77
N GLY A 26 28.71 -21.80 -9.73
CA GLY A 26 28.48 -20.77 -8.73
C GLY A 26 26.99 -20.65 -8.37
N ASN A 27 26.51 -21.59 -7.57
CA ASN A 27 25.38 -21.43 -6.66
C ASN A 27 25.97 -21.50 -5.24
N SER A 28 25.55 -20.59 -4.36
CA SER A 28 25.79 -20.55 -2.89
C SER A 28 27.27 -20.43 -2.45
N ASP A 29 27.68 -19.67 -1.44
CA ASP A 29 27.00 -18.96 -0.36
C ASP A 29 28.00 -17.99 0.31
N LYS A 30 27.46 -16.94 0.94
CA LYS A 30 28.00 -16.20 2.11
C LYS A 30 29.38 -15.51 2.03
N LEU A 31 29.31 -14.19 1.99
CA LEU A 31 30.23 -13.34 2.75
C LEU A 31 29.40 -12.52 3.75
N ASP A 32 29.54 -12.88 5.03
CA ASP A 32 29.09 -12.12 6.19
C ASP A 32 30.01 -10.91 6.37
N GLY A 33 29.42 -9.73 6.62
CA GLY A 33 30.17 -8.53 6.97
C GLY A 33 29.35 -7.26 6.90
N GLY A 34 28.64 -6.93 7.99
CA GLY A 34 28.02 -5.62 8.17
C GLY A 34 26.68 -5.70 8.89
N ASN A 35 26.69 -5.38 10.18
CA ASN A 35 25.51 -5.34 11.05
C ASN A 35 24.66 -4.08 10.73
N ASN A 36 24.15 -3.98 9.49
CA ASN A 36 23.15 -2.99 9.12
C ASN A 36 21.80 -3.71 9.09
N LYS A 37 20.95 -3.42 10.08
CA LYS A 37 19.53 -3.83 10.08
C LYS A 37 18.78 -2.98 9.04
N ASP A 38 19.14 -3.13 7.78
CA ASP A 38 18.22 -2.87 6.69
C ASP A 38 17.33 -4.11 6.61
N ASP A 39 16.17 -4.08 7.27
CA ASP A 39 15.07 -4.97 6.93
C ASP A 39 14.72 -4.66 5.47
N ILE A 40 15.39 -5.35 4.53
CA ILE A 40 15.19 -5.12 3.10
C ILE A 40 13.76 -5.59 2.80
N VAL A 41 12.81 -4.65 2.83
CA VAL A 41 11.45 -4.88 2.34
C VAL A 41 11.57 -5.34 0.89
N LYS A 42 11.31 -6.62 0.63
CA LYS A 42 11.37 -7.23 -0.70
C LYS A 42 9.97 -7.21 -1.31
N ILE A 43 9.87 -6.95 -2.60
CA ILE A 43 8.62 -7.05 -3.36
C ILE A 43 8.58 -8.35 -4.17
N LYS A 44 7.38 -8.85 -4.45
CA LYS A 44 7.09 -10.02 -5.29
C LYS A 44 5.99 -9.64 -6.27
N LEU A 45 6.11 -10.13 -7.50
CA LEU A 45 5.11 -9.92 -8.55
C LEU A 45 4.17 -11.13 -8.62
N ARG A 46 2.87 -10.87 -8.75
CA ARG A 46 1.82 -11.88 -8.96
C ARG A 46 0.97 -11.47 -10.16
N ARG A 47 0.93 -12.29 -11.20
CA ARG A 47 0.04 -12.08 -12.35
C ARG A 47 -1.37 -12.50 -11.97
N LEU A 48 -2.34 -11.59 -12.05
CA LEU A 48 -3.72 -11.85 -11.64
C LEU A 48 -4.61 -12.42 -12.74
N ASN A 49 -4.26 -12.23 -14.00
CA ASN A 49 -5.00 -12.78 -15.14
C ASN A 49 -5.30 -14.27 -15.02
N ASP A 50 -4.37 -15.06 -14.47
CA ASP A 50 -4.50 -16.50 -14.34
C ASP A 50 -5.65 -16.89 -13.38
N ARG A 51 -5.97 -16.04 -12.41
CA ARG A 51 -7.10 -16.24 -11.48
C ARG A 51 -8.45 -16.15 -12.20
N TYR A 52 -8.57 -15.25 -13.17
CA TYR A 52 -9.82 -14.99 -13.90
C TYR A 52 -9.99 -15.92 -15.11
N TYR A 53 -8.91 -16.36 -15.76
CA TYR A 53 -8.96 -17.25 -16.92
C TYR A 53 -9.16 -18.74 -16.57
N HIS A 54 -9.45 -19.05 -15.32
CA HIS A 54 -9.82 -20.41 -14.95
C HIS A 54 -11.24 -20.76 -15.44
N GLU A 55 -11.30 -21.26 -16.68
CA GLU A 55 -12.37 -22.11 -17.25
C GLU A 55 -12.99 -23.18 -16.33
N PRO A 56 -12.33 -23.78 -15.29
CA PRO A 56 -12.96 -24.82 -14.49
C PRO A 56 -14.28 -24.44 -13.80
N GLN A 57 -14.53 -23.16 -13.49
CA GLN A 57 -15.74 -22.77 -12.74
C GLN A 57 -17.02 -22.86 -13.58
N SER A 58 -16.97 -22.52 -14.88
CA SER A 58 -18.11 -22.73 -15.78
C SER A 58 -18.38 -24.22 -15.98
N ARG A 59 -17.32 -25.03 -16.18
CA ARG A 59 -17.44 -26.50 -16.26
C ARG A 59 -17.93 -27.13 -14.96
N LEU A 60 -17.67 -26.53 -13.80
CA LEU A 60 -18.19 -26.95 -12.50
C LEU A 60 -19.67 -26.57 -12.36
N LEU A 61 -20.04 -25.35 -12.73
CA LEU A 61 -21.44 -24.91 -12.75
C LEU A 61 -22.29 -25.71 -13.76
N ASP A 62 -21.72 -26.10 -14.90
CA ASP A 62 -22.37 -26.98 -15.88
C ASP A 62 -22.59 -28.40 -15.33
N LYS A 63 -21.74 -28.84 -14.40
CA LYS A 63 -21.91 -30.12 -13.68
C LYS A 63 -22.93 -30.01 -12.53
N VAL A 64 -23.01 -28.85 -11.86
CA VAL A 64 -23.93 -28.60 -10.74
C VAL A 64 -25.34 -28.26 -11.22
N ARG A 65 -25.46 -27.53 -12.33
CA ARG A 65 -26.74 -27.35 -13.05
C ARG A 65 -27.12 -28.71 -13.64
N LEU A 66 -27.83 -29.53 -12.87
CA LEU A 66 -28.48 -30.77 -13.32
C LEU A 66 -29.32 -30.47 -14.56
N ASN A 67 -28.75 -30.81 -15.70
CA ASN A 67 -29.10 -30.17 -16.95
C ASN A 67 -30.23 -30.97 -17.63
N VAL A 68 -31.43 -30.89 -17.06
CA VAL A 68 -32.64 -31.48 -17.66
C VAL A 68 -32.96 -30.79 -19.00
N VAL A 69 -32.62 -29.49 -19.11
CA VAL A 69 -32.88 -28.65 -20.28
C VAL A 69 -31.79 -28.74 -21.34
N SER A 70 -30.50 -28.92 -20.99
CA SER A 70 -29.45 -29.05 -22.01
C SER A 70 -29.47 -30.36 -22.78
N ASN A 71 -30.20 -31.37 -22.32
CA ASN A 71 -30.41 -32.61 -23.09
C ASN A 71 -31.52 -32.50 -24.14
N ILE A 72 -32.26 -31.39 -24.15
CA ILE A 72 -33.24 -31.10 -25.19
C ILE A 72 -32.48 -30.73 -26.46
N LYS A 73 -32.74 -31.48 -27.55
CA LYS A 73 -32.04 -31.35 -28.84
C LYS A 73 -32.01 -29.91 -29.37
N ILE A 74 -33.11 -29.18 -29.20
CA ILE A 74 -33.26 -27.77 -29.60
C ILE A 74 -32.26 -26.87 -28.86
N VAL A 75 -32.06 -27.10 -27.55
CA VAL A 75 -31.15 -26.33 -26.72
C VAL A 75 -29.69 -26.66 -27.06
N LYS A 76 -29.37 -27.93 -27.35
CA LYS A 76 -28.03 -28.31 -27.86
C LYS A 76 -27.71 -27.64 -29.19
N GLU A 77 -28.64 -27.67 -30.14
CA GLU A 77 -28.45 -27.05 -31.45
C GLU A 77 -28.32 -25.52 -31.35
N ALA A 78 -29.06 -24.86 -30.44
CA ALA A 78 -28.95 -23.43 -30.18
C ALA A 78 -27.59 -23.06 -29.54
N THR A 79 -27.20 -23.75 -28.47
CA THR A 79 -25.92 -23.54 -27.79
C THR A 79 -24.71 -23.84 -28.68
N GLU A 80 -24.79 -24.86 -29.54
CA GLU A 80 -23.76 -25.11 -30.55
C GLU A 80 -23.68 -23.99 -31.59
N LYS A 81 -24.81 -23.43 -32.02
CA LYS A 81 -24.84 -22.31 -32.96
C LYS A 81 -24.24 -21.05 -32.34
N GLU A 82 -24.57 -20.74 -31.09
CA GLU A 82 -24.00 -19.63 -30.31
C GLU A 82 -22.48 -19.82 -30.15
N SER A 83 -22.03 -21.00 -29.71
CA SER A 83 -20.59 -21.30 -29.59
C SER A 83 -19.85 -21.22 -30.93
N LYS A 84 -20.47 -21.68 -32.04
CA LYS A 84 -19.90 -21.55 -33.39
C LYS A 84 -19.85 -20.08 -33.85
N ALA A 85 -20.84 -19.26 -33.50
CA ALA A 85 -20.86 -17.83 -33.79
C ALA A 85 -19.77 -17.07 -33.01
N GLU A 86 -19.65 -17.32 -31.70
CA GLU A 86 -18.59 -16.76 -30.85
C GLU A 86 -17.20 -17.15 -31.36
N LYS A 87 -16.98 -18.42 -31.70
CA LYS A 87 -15.71 -18.88 -32.30
C LYS A 87 -15.39 -18.17 -33.61
N LYS A 88 -16.38 -17.90 -34.46
CA LYS A 88 -16.18 -17.13 -35.70
C LYS A 88 -15.82 -15.67 -35.42
N VAL A 89 -16.47 -15.02 -34.44
CA VAL A 89 -16.15 -13.65 -34.02
C VAL A 89 -14.71 -13.58 -33.48
N GLN A 90 -14.34 -14.50 -32.59
CA GLN A 90 -12.99 -14.59 -32.03
C GLN A 90 -11.94 -14.86 -33.12
N GLN A 91 -12.24 -15.74 -34.08
CA GLN A 91 -11.31 -16.04 -35.17
C GLN A 91 -11.15 -14.86 -36.14
N LYS A 92 -12.20 -14.06 -36.36
CA LYS A 92 -12.13 -12.81 -37.13
C LYS A 92 -11.28 -11.76 -36.40
N GLN A 93 -11.53 -11.53 -35.12
CA GLN A 93 -10.73 -10.63 -34.28
C GLN A 93 -9.25 -11.05 -34.24
N LYS A 94 -8.97 -12.35 -34.14
CA LYS A 94 -7.61 -12.89 -34.19
C LYS A 94 -6.92 -12.60 -35.51
N LYS A 95 -7.59 -12.81 -36.64
CA LYS A 95 -7.03 -12.52 -37.98
C LYS A 95 -6.78 -11.03 -38.19
N GLU A 96 -7.69 -10.17 -37.75
CA GLU A 96 -7.51 -8.71 -37.80
C GLU A 96 -6.32 -8.25 -36.93
N LEU A 97 -6.14 -8.87 -35.75
CA LEU A 97 -5.00 -8.61 -34.89
C LEU A 97 -3.68 -9.11 -35.51
N GLU A 98 -3.67 -10.32 -36.08
CA GLU A 98 -2.51 -10.88 -36.79
C GLU A 98 -2.09 -9.96 -37.95
N GLN A 99 -3.05 -9.45 -38.74
CA GLN A 99 -2.77 -8.51 -39.83
C GLN A 99 -2.14 -7.20 -39.33
N LYS A 100 -2.67 -6.62 -38.23
CA LYS A 100 -2.11 -5.39 -37.65
C LYS A 100 -0.70 -5.61 -37.06
N VAL A 101 -0.47 -6.74 -36.40
CA VAL A 101 0.84 -7.11 -35.86
C VAL A 101 1.85 -7.32 -36.99
N THR A 102 1.46 -7.95 -38.09
CA THR A 102 2.32 -8.12 -39.27
C THR A 102 2.68 -6.77 -39.91
N GLN A 103 1.72 -5.86 -40.08
CA GLN A 103 1.98 -4.51 -40.60
C GLN A 103 2.94 -3.72 -39.69
N ASP A 104 2.80 -3.84 -38.37
CA ASP A 104 3.69 -3.19 -37.41
C ASP A 104 5.11 -3.77 -37.42
N LEU A 105 5.24 -5.09 -37.61
CA LEU A 105 6.54 -5.75 -37.80
C LEU A 105 7.21 -5.29 -39.10
N GLU A 106 6.46 -5.20 -40.19
CA GLU A 106 6.92 -4.70 -41.49
C GLU A 106 7.32 -3.22 -41.44
N ALA A 107 6.67 -2.43 -40.58
CA ALA A 107 7.03 -1.04 -40.28
C ALA A 107 8.28 -0.88 -39.39
N GLY A 108 8.92 -1.99 -38.97
CA GLY A 108 10.18 -1.98 -38.22
C GLY A 108 10.04 -1.86 -36.71
N ILE A 109 8.86 -2.10 -36.14
CA ILE A 109 8.65 -2.09 -34.68
C ILE A 109 9.31 -3.33 -34.05
N SER A 110 10.05 -3.14 -32.95
CA SER A 110 10.71 -4.25 -32.26
C SER A 110 9.69 -5.23 -31.64
N THR A 111 10.08 -6.49 -31.47
CA THR A 111 9.21 -7.52 -30.85
C THR A 111 8.86 -7.20 -29.40
N THR A 112 9.72 -6.47 -28.69
CA THR A 112 9.45 -5.94 -27.35
C THR A 112 8.38 -4.86 -27.40
N ASP A 113 8.50 -3.90 -28.33
CA ASP A 113 7.54 -2.80 -28.47
C ASP A 113 6.15 -3.27 -28.92
N LEU A 114 6.09 -4.33 -29.74
CA LEU A 114 4.84 -5.01 -30.10
C LEU A 114 4.14 -5.62 -28.89
N LYS A 115 4.86 -6.30 -28.00
CA LYS A 115 4.27 -6.87 -26.77
C LYS A 115 3.64 -5.78 -25.91
N HIS A 116 4.33 -4.65 -25.75
CA HIS A 116 3.79 -3.51 -25.01
C HIS A 116 2.62 -2.83 -25.71
N LYS A 117 2.66 -2.71 -27.04
CA LYS A 117 1.57 -2.10 -27.85
C LYS A 117 0.28 -2.90 -27.76
N TYR A 118 0.38 -4.23 -27.76
CA TYR A 118 -0.78 -5.13 -27.84
C TYR A 118 -1.18 -5.78 -26.51
N ARG A 119 -0.32 -5.73 -25.48
CA ARG A 119 -0.65 -6.10 -24.10
C ARG A 119 -0.02 -5.13 -23.09
N PRO A 120 -0.60 -3.94 -22.89
CA PRO A 120 -0.22 -3.05 -21.80
C PRO A 120 -0.31 -3.73 -20.43
N VAL A 121 0.52 -3.28 -19.50
CA VAL A 121 0.55 -3.81 -18.13
C VAL A 121 -0.15 -2.85 -17.18
N ALA A 122 -1.03 -3.40 -16.34
CA ALA A 122 -1.62 -2.71 -15.20
C ALA A 122 -0.94 -3.19 -13.92
N PHE A 123 -0.14 -2.33 -13.30
CA PHE A 123 0.52 -2.62 -12.03
C PHE A 123 -0.43 -2.33 -10.87
N LEU A 124 -0.82 -3.36 -10.13
CA LEU A 124 -1.72 -3.26 -8.99
C LEU A 124 -0.94 -3.17 -7.68
N ILE A 125 -1.29 -2.19 -6.86
CA ILE A 125 -0.88 -2.06 -5.46
C ILE A 125 -2.13 -2.07 -4.60
N ASP A 126 -2.22 -3.01 -3.66
CA ASP A 126 -3.18 -2.94 -2.56
C ASP A 126 -2.50 -2.24 -1.38
N PHE A 127 -3.04 -1.09 -0.97
CA PHE A 127 -2.45 -0.21 0.03
C PHE A 127 -3.44 0.13 1.14
N GLU A 128 -3.10 -0.34 2.34
CA GLU A 128 -3.78 -0.01 3.58
C GLU A 128 -2.94 0.98 4.39
N GLY A 129 -3.53 2.16 4.67
CA GLY A 129 -2.89 3.25 5.41
C GLY A 129 -3.47 3.42 6.80
N ASP A 130 -2.65 3.26 7.84
CA ASP A 130 -2.99 3.62 9.22
C ASP A 130 -2.61 5.08 9.55
N VAL A 131 -2.94 5.55 10.75
CA VAL A 131 -2.76 6.96 11.15
C VAL A 131 -1.31 7.44 11.01
N MET A 132 -0.33 6.55 11.22
CA MET A 132 1.10 6.84 11.13
C MET A 132 1.75 6.35 9.83
N LEU A 133 0.97 5.72 8.94
CA LEU A 133 1.38 5.22 7.63
C LEU A 133 2.62 4.30 7.71
N LYS A 134 2.53 3.23 8.52
CA LYS A 134 3.64 2.27 8.74
C LYS A 134 4.16 1.61 7.45
N ASN A 135 3.31 1.47 6.45
CA ASN A 135 3.62 0.83 5.18
C ASN A 135 4.32 1.75 4.16
N MET A 136 4.83 2.92 4.59
CA MET A 136 5.48 3.90 3.71
C MET A 136 6.65 3.33 2.90
N GLU A 137 7.53 2.55 3.54
CA GLU A 137 8.71 1.99 2.86
C GLU A 137 8.33 0.98 1.77
N LEU A 138 7.27 0.20 2.01
CA LEU A 138 6.73 -0.70 0.99
C LEU A 138 6.18 0.09 -0.19
N LEU A 139 5.38 1.13 0.08
CA LEU A 139 4.81 2.00 -0.95
C LEU A 139 5.92 2.66 -1.79
N ARG A 140 6.96 3.19 -1.15
CA ARG A 140 8.13 3.79 -1.83
C ARG A 140 8.80 2.83 -2.81
N LYS A 141 8.96 1.56 -2.41
CA LYS A 141 9.55 0.52 -3.26
C LYS A 141 8.64 0.11 -4.41
N GLN A 142 7.34 -0.08 -4.14
CA GLN A 142 6.35 -0.40 -5.18
C GLN A 142 6.26 0.72 -6.22
N VAL A 143 6.15 1.97 -5.78
CA VAL A 143 6.14 3.16 -6.65
C VAL A 143 7.44 3.26 -7.46
N SER A 144 8.59 3.08 -6.82
CA SER A 144 9.87 3.15 -7.53
C SER A 144 9.99 2.01 -8.55
N PHE A 145 9.54 0.80 -8.23
CA PHE A 145 9.50 -0.30 -9.19
C PHE A 145 8.65 0.05 -10.42
N ILE A 146 7.45 0.59 -10.22
CA ILE A 146 6.56 1.02 -11.31
C ILE A 146 7.25 2.09 -12.17
N VAL A 147 7.78 3.14 -11.55
CA VAL A 147 8.41 4.26 -12.27
C VAL A 147 9.61 3.82 -13.12
N HIS A 148 10.38 2.82 -12.69
CA HIS A 148 11.55 2.34 -13.46
C HIS A 148 11.22 1.26 -14.49
N THR A 149 10.09 0.55 -14.35
CA THR A 149 9.79 -0.64 -15.16
C THR A 149 8.64 -0.42 -16.15
N ALA A 150 7.65 0.40 -15.79
CA ALA A 150 6.47 0.63 -16.60
C ALA A 150 6.81 1.51 -17.82
N LYS A 151 6.19 1.22 -18.95
CA LYS A 151 6.33 1.98 -20.19
C LYS A 151 5.42 3.22 -20.17
N PRO A 152 5.98 4.44 -20.22
CA PRO A 152 5.20 5.67 -20.23
C PRO A 152 4.19 5.74 -21.38
N GLY A 153 2.99 6.26 -21.11
CA GLY A 153 1.90 6.43 -22.08
C GLY A 153 1.19 5.14 -22.51
N VAL A 154 1.66 3.98 -22.04
CA VAL A 154 1.10 2.67 -22.40
C VAL A 154 0.62 1.95 -21.15
N ASP A 155 1.51 1.76 -20.18
CA ASP A 155 1.20 1.05 -18.94
C ASP A 155 0.47 1.95 -17.94
N ARG A 156 -0.20 1.32 -16.96
CA ARG A 156 -0.93 2.02 -15.89
C ARG A 156 -0.61 1.46 -14.52
N ALA A 157 -0.80 2.29 -13.51
CA ALA A 157 -0.76 1.92 -12.10
C ALA A 157 -2.17 1.99 -11.52
N ILE A 158 -2.56 0.98 -10.76
CA ILE A 158 -3.83 0.90 -10.05
C ILE A 158 -3.52 0.75 -8.56
N ILE A 159 -4.10 1.60 -7.74
CA ILE A 159 -3.94 1.55 -6.29
C ILE A 159 -5.30 1.32 -5.67
N ILE A 160 -5.50 0.16 -5.04
CA ILE A 160 -6.63 -0.05 -4.15
C ILE A 160 -6.25 0.58 -2.82
N LEU A 161 -6.94 1.66 -2.46
CA LEU A 161 -6.61 2.48 -1.32
C LEU A 161 -7.68 2.31 -0.24
N THR A 162 -7.23 1.89 0.94
CA THR A 162 -8.05 1.87 2.16
C THR A 162 -7.35 2.67 3.25
N SER A 163 -7.89 3.83 3.62
CA SER A 163 -7.32 4.67 4.67
C SER A 163 -8.32 5.71 5.23
N PRO A 164 -8.46 5.81 6.56
CA PRO A 164 -9.21 6.89 7.20
C PRO A 164 -8.41 8.21 7.30
N GLY A 165 -7.15 8.23 6.85
CA GLY A 165 -6.23 9.35 7.00
C GLY A 165 -5.34 9.26 8.25
N GLY A 166 -4.77 10.38 8.66
CA GLY A 166 -3.84 10.45 9.79
C GLY A 166 -2.86 11.60 9.69
N SER A 167 -1.59 11.34 10.01
CA SER A 167 -0.54 12.34 10.07
C SER A 167 -0.35 13.06 8.73
N VAL A 168 -0.59 14.38 8.73
CA VAL A 168 -0.49 15.25 7.55
C VAL A 168 0.85 15.08 6.83
N ALA A 169 1.97 15.06 7.56
CA ALA A 169 3.30 14.92 6.97
C ALA A 169 3.51 13.56 6.28
N HIS A 170 3.01 12.48 6.88
CA HIS A 170 3.17 11.13 6.31
C HIS A 170 2.28 10.96 5.06
N TYR A 171 1.03 11.41 5.11
CA TYR A 171 0.12 11.33 3.97
C TYR A 171 0.51 12.29 2.84
N GLY A 172 1.03 13.48 3.15
CA GLY A 172 1.60 14.39 2.14
C GLY A 172 2.82 13.79 1.43
N LEU A 173 3.69 13.10 2.16
CA LEU A 173 4.80 12.34 1.57
C LEU A 173 4.29 11.19 0.69
N ALA A 174 3.27 10.45 1.13
CA ALA A 174 2.71 9.33 0.37
C ALA A 174 2.06 9.82 -0.93
N ALA A 175 1.26 10.88 -0.86
CA ALA A 175 0.69 11.55 -2.04
C ALA A 175 1.80 11.99 -3.00
N SER A 176 2.89 12.56 -2.47
CA SER A 176 4.07 12.94 -3.28
C SER A 176 4.75 11.74 -3.95
N GLN A 177 4.73 10.55 -3.33
CA GLN A 177 5.19 9.33 -4.02
C GLN A 177 4.29 8.99 -5.21
N LEU A 178 2.97 9.05 -5.03
CA LEU A 178 2.02 8.76 -6.11
C LEU A 178 2.13 9.75 -7.28
N VAL A 179 2.40 11.03 -7.00
CA VAL A 179 2.69 12.04 -8.03
C VAL A 179 3.88 11.64 -8.92
N ARG A 180 4.87 10.88 -8.42
CA ARG A 180 5.99 10.40 -9.24
C ARG A 180 5.54 9.51 -10.39
N ILE A 181 4.50 8.70 -10.18
CA ILE A 181 3.91 7.84 -11.22
C ILE A 181 3.38 8.70 -12.38
N ARG A 182 2.60 9.74 -12.05
CA ARG A 182 2.06 10.68 -13.04
C ARG A 182 3.15 11.47 -13.76
N LYS A 183 4.17 11.94 -13.03
CA LYS A 183 5.32 12.64 -13.61
C LYS A 183 6.12 11.75 -14.58
N ALA A 184 6.13 10.44 -14.36
CA ALA A 184 6.70 9.47 -15.29
C ALA A 184 5.77 9.17 -16.49
N ASN A 185 4.68 9.93 -16.67
CA ASN A 185 3.67 9.75 -17.72
C ASN A 185 3.03 8.34 -17.70
N ILE A 186 2.87 7.77 -16.51
CA ILE A 186 2.13 6.52 -16.28
C ILE A 186 0.74 6.90 -15.76
N HIS A 187 -0.30 6.32 -16.36
CA HIS A 187 -1.66 6.60 -15.95
C HIS A 187 -1.92 6.00 -14.55
N LEU A 188 -2.30 6.84 -13.59
CA LEU A 188 -2.57 6.44 -12.21
C LEU A 188 -4.07 6.42 -11.94
N THR A 189 -4.59 5.25 -11.61
CA THR A 189 -5.97 5.04 -11.15
C THR A 189 -5.96 4.68 -9.67
N VAL A 190 -6.80 5.34 -8.87
CA VAL A 190 -7.04 4.95 -7.46
C VAL A 190 -8.44 4.37 -7.34
N CYS A 191 -8.56 3.22 -6.66
CA CYS A 191 -9.82 2.54 -6.37
C CYS A 191 -10.08 2.61 -4.86
N ILE A 192 -11.30 2.99 -4.47
CA ILE A 192 -11.71 3.15 -3.07
C ILE A 192 -12.91 2.24 -2.82
N ASP A 193 -12.67 1.07 -2.23
CA ASP A 193 -13.78 0.13 -1.96
C ASP A 193 -14.51 0.42 -0.65
N THR A 194 -13.80 0.95 0.35
CA THR A 194 -14.36 1.16 1.70
C THR A 194 -14.19 2.59 2.19
N ILE A 195 -12.96 3.09 2.27
CA ILE A 195 -12.67 4.42 2.81
C ILE A 195 -11.39 5.01 2.25
N ALA A 196 -11.47 6.27 1.82
CA ALA A 196 -10.33 7.14 1.59
C ALA A 196 -10.72 8.54 2.05
N ALA A 197 -10.48 8.82 3.33
CA ALA A 197 -10.87 10.06 4.00
C ALA A 197 -9.64 10.82 4.52
N SER A 198 -9.72 12.14 4.65
CA SER A 198 -8.65 13.01 5.16
C SER A 198 -7.32 12.75 4.42
N GLY A 199 -6.26 12.35 5.13
CA GLY A 199 -4.99 11.96 4.52
C GLY A 199 -5.11 10.88 3.43
N GLY A 200 -6.05 9.94 3.56
CA GLY A 200 -6.35 8.95 2.52
C GLY A 200 -6.84 9.63 1.23
N PHE A 201 -7.75 10.60 1.35
CA PHE A 201 -8.19 11.36 0.18
C PHE A 201 -7.08 12.27 -0.39
N MET A 202 -6.17 12.77 0.45
CA MET A 202 -4.97 13.50 -0.01
C MET A 202 -4.10 12.64 -0.95
N MET A 203 -4.01 11.33 -0.70
CA MET A 203 -3.36 10.39 -1.61
C MET A 203 -4.21 10.10 -2.85
N ALA A 204 -5.51 9.88 -2.69
CA ALA A 204 -6.40 9.58 -3.81
C ALA A 204 -6.48 10.73 -4.83
N SER A 205 -6.54 11.98 -4.33
CA SER A 205 -6.78 13.18 -5.13
C SER A 205 -5.75 13.38 -6.24
N VAL A 206 -4.52 12.88 -6.05
CA VAL A 206 -3.45 13.01 -7.05
C VAL A 206 -3.63 12.12 -8.27
N ALA A 207 -4.53 11.14 -8.24
CA ALA A 207 -4.75 10.19 -9.34
C ALA A 207 -5.30 10.87 -10.61
N ASN A 208 -5.02 10.27 -11.76
CA ASN A 208 -5.69 10.67 -13.01
C ASN A 208 -7.19 10.37 -12.93
N GLU A 209 -7.54 9.20 -12.39
CA GLU A 209 -8.92 8.75 -12.22
C GLU A 209 -9.12 8.12 -10.84
N ILE A 210 -10.27 8.38 -10.23
CA ILE A 210 -10.71 7.82 -8.96
C ILE A 210 -12.00 7.03 -9.19
N TYR A 211 -11.93 5.73 -8.91
CA TYR A 211 -13.07 4.81 -8.91
C TYR A 211 -13.41 4.52 -7.46
N ALA A 212 -14.68 4.48 -7.11
CA ALA A 212 -15.10 4.15 -5.76
C ALA A 212 -16.35 3.27 -5.75
N ALA A 213 -16.41 2.34 -4.81
CA ALA A 213 -17.61 1.55 -4.56
C ALA A 213 -18.75 2.47 -4.06
N PRO A 214 -20.03 2.18 -4.36
CA PRO A 214 -21.14 3.11 -4.09
C PRO A 214 -21.23 3.65 -2.65
N PHE A 215 -20.89 2.81 -1.66
CA PHE A 215 -20.94 3.14 -0.23
C PHE A 215 -19.58 3.48 0.38
N ALA A 216 -18.54 3.63 -0.43
CA ALA A 216 -17.23 4.02 0.08
C ALA A 216 -17.29 5.44 0.67
N ILE A 217 -16.57 5.65 1.78
CA ILE A 217 -16.48 6.94 2.46
C ILE A 217 -15.32 7.73 1.87
N VAL A 218 -15.61 8.92 1.35
CA VAL A 218 -14.65 9.79 0.65
C VAL A 218 -14.75 11.21 1.20
N GLY A 219 -13.67 11.98 1.09
CA GLY A 219 -13.63 13.37 1.52
C GLY A 219 -12.94 13.53 2.87
N SER A 220 -13.61 14.16 3.83
CA SER A 220 -13.02 14.60 5.10
C SER A 220 -11.81 15.51 4.86
N ILE A 221 -11.91 16.39 3.88
CA ILE A 221 -10.86 17.35 3.54
C ILE A 221 -10.87 18.42 4.63
N GLY A 222 -9.95 18.27 5.58
CA GLY A 222 -9.87 19.10 6.77
C GLY A 222 -8.75 18.61 7.69
N VAL A 223 -8.46 19.41 8.71
CA VAL A 223 -7.39 19.16 9.68
C VAL A 223 -7.95 19.34 11.08
N VAL A 224 -7.67 18.38 11.95
CA VAL A 224 -8.09 18.44 13.35
C VAL A 224 -6.92 18.05 14.24
N THR A 225 -6.86 18.67 15.41
CA THR A 225 -5.98 18.26 16.50
C THR A 225 -6.79 18.21 17.79
N GLN A 226 -6.48 17.24 18.65
CA GLN A 226 -7.13 17.08 19.95
C GLN A 226 -6.05 16.97 21.01
N ILE A 227 -6.11 17.85 22.01
CA ILE A 227 -5.15 17.90 23.10
C ILE A 227 -5.94 17.91 24.41
N PRO A 228 -5.95 16.82 25.19
CA PRO A 228 -6.51 16.85 26.53
C PRO A 228 -5.63 17.74 27.43
N ASN A 229 -6.26 18.52 28.31
CA ASN A 229 -5.54 19.40 29.24
C ASN A 229 -5.87 19.03 30.69
N PHE A 230 -4.84 18.78 31.48
CA PHE A 230 -4.90 18.39 32.88
C PHE A 230 -4.44 19.49 33.84
N HIS A 231 -4.16 20.70 33.34
CA HIS A 231 -3.67 21.81 34.16
C HIS A 231 -4.51 22.02 35.43
N ARG A 232 -5.84 22.17 35.26
CA ARG A 232 -6.79 22.34 36.38
C ARG A 232 -6.86 21.15 37.33
N PHE A 233 -6.59 19.93 36.83
CA PHE A 233 -6.55 18.74 37.68
C PHE A 233 -5.31 18.74 38.57
N LEU A 234 -4.16 19.11 38.00
CA LEU A 234 -2.88 19.21 38.72
C LEU A 234 -2.92 20.33 39.76
N GLU A 235 -3.43 21.51 39.37
CA GLU A 235 -3.62 22.66 40.26
C GLU A 235 -4.48 22.29 41.48
N LYS A 236 -5.59 21.56 41.28
CA LYS A 236 -6.47 21.11 42.36
C LYS A 236 -5.80 20.15 43.36
N HIS A 237 -4.74 19.46 42.96
CA HIS A 237 -4.01 18.50 43.80
C HIS A 237 -2.63 19.04 44.22
N ASP A 238 -2.40 20.35 44.10
CA ASP A 238 -1.16 21.01 44.47
C ASP A 238 0.07 20.39 43.78
N VAL A 239 -0.09 20.00 42.50
CA VAL A 239 0.99 19.46 41.67
C VAL A 239 1.52 20.53 40.73
N ASP A 240 2.77 20.94 40.94
CA ASP A 240 3.46 21.90 40.08
C ASP A 240 3.94 21.26 38.76
N ALA A 241 3.62 21.89 37.64
CA ALA A 241 4.08 21.52 36.31
C ALA A 241 4.86 22.67 35.67
N TYR A 242 6.16 22.49 35.46
CA TYR A 242 7.01 23.52 34.84
C TYR A 242 7.25 23.24 33.35
N LEU A 243 7.00 24.24 32.51
CA LEU A 243 7.27 24.19 31.07
C LEU A 243 8.31 25.23 30.67
N PHE A 244 9.46 24.78 30.21
CA PHE A 244 10.52 25.64 29.67
C PHE A 244 10.61 25.48 28.16
N THR A 245 10.53 26.59 27.41
CA THR A 245 10.62 26.56 25.95
C THR A 245 11.63 27.58 25.41
N SER A 246 12.28 27.23 24.31
CA SER A 246 13.26 28.10 23.63
C SER A 246 12.62 29.09 22.65
N GLY A 247 11.33 29.42 22.82
CA GLY A 247 10.60 30.33 21.93
C GLY A 247 9.10 30.36 22.22
N LYS A 248 8.51 31.56 22.09
CA LYS A 248 7.12 31.88 22.52
C LYS A 248 6.07 30.88 22.01
N TYR A 249 6.18 30.41 20.77
CA TYR A 249 5.18 29.53 20.14
C TYR A 249 5.65 28.09 19.92
N LYS A 250 6.74 27.66 20.59
CA LYS A 250 7.24 26.28 20.47
C LYS A 250 6.29 25.26 21.09
N ARG A 251 5.49 25.68 22.08
CA ARG A 251 4.40 24.93 22.69
C ARG A 251 3.25 25.90 22.96
N THR A 252 2.31 25.99 22.02
CA THR A 252 1.15 26.90 22.08
C THR A 252 0.04 26.38 22.98
N VAL A 253 -0.26 25.08 22.87
CA VAL A 253 -1.19 24.35 23.73
C VAL A 253 -0.49 23.09 24.21
N ASP A 254 -0.64 22.77 25.49
CA ASP A 254 0.04 21.66 26.14
C ASP A 254 -0.93 20.84 27.01
N ILE A 255 -0.50 19.63 27.36
CA ILE A 255 -1.29 18.69 28.16
C ILE A 255 -1.32 19.09 29.63
N ILE A 256 -0.26 19.72 30.15
CA ILE A 256 -0.13 20.05 31.58
C ILE A 256 -0.03 21.55 31.85
N GLY A 257 0.46 22.33 30.88
CA GLY A 257 0.50 23.80 30.98
C GLY A 257 -0.88 24.45 30.90
N GLU A 258 -0.98 25.67 31.43
CA GLU A 258 -2.17 26.51 31.25
C GLU A 258 -2.40 26.82 29.76
N VAL A 259 -3.65 26.75 29.31
CA VAL A 259 -4.01 27.05 27.91
C VAL A 259 -4.42 28.51 27.79
N THR A 260 -3.55 29.36 27.25
CA THR A 260 -3.84 30.78 27.05
C THR A 260 -4.63 31.05 25.77
N GLU A 261 -5.33 32.18 25.69
CA GLU A 261 -6.06 32.59 24.48
C GLU A 261 -5.13 32.83 23.29
N GLU A 262 -3.95 33.42 23.51
CA GLU A 262 -2.94 33.59 22.45
C GLU A 262 -2.44 32.23 21.94
N GLY A 263 -2.28 31.24 22.82
CA GLY A 263 -1.92 29.88 22.47
C GLY A 263 -2.99 29.21 21.59
N LYS A 264 -4.27 29.38 21.95
CA LYS A 264 -5.40 28.87 21.15
C LYS A 264 -5.47 29.53 19.78
N GLN A 265 -5.38 30.86 19.71
CA GLN A 265 -5.40 31.60 18.46
C GLN A 265 -4.26 31.17 17.54
N LYS A 266 -3.04 31.01 18.09
CA LYS A 266 -1.90 30.55 17.27
C LYS A 266 -2.08 29.12 16.77
N LEU A 267 -2.65 28.23 17.60
CA LEU A 267 -2.94 26.87 17.16
C LEU A 267 -4.02 26.85 16.07
N GLN A 268 -5.05 27.68 16.18
CA GLN A 268 -6.08 27.81 15.15
C GLN A 268 -5.48 28.31 13.83
N GLU A 269 -4.66 29.35 13.86
CA GLU A 269 -3.93 29.86 12.68
C GLU A 269 -3.11 28.74 12.01
N GLN A 270 -2.41 27.91 12.80
CA GLN A 270 -1.66 26.77 12.28
C GLN A 270 -2.56 25.71 11.63
N LEU A 271 -3.75 25.45 12.17
CA LEU A 271 -4.72 24.53 11.56
C LEU A 271 -5.26 25.09 10.25
N ASP A 272 -5.56 26.39 10.22
CA ASP A 272 -6.06 27.09 9.03
C ASP A 272 -5.01 27.09 7.91
N ASP A 273 -3.74 27.32 8.23
CA ASP A 273 -2.62 27.24 7.29
C ASP A 273 -2.50 25.84 6.67
N ILE A 274 -2.55 24.80 7.50
CA ILE A 274 -2.45 23.40 7.02
C ILE A 274 -3.69 23.05 6.19
N HIS A 275 -4.87 23.51 6.59
CA HIS A 275 -6.10 23.29 5.86
C HIS A 275 -6.06 23.98 4.48
N GLY A 276 -5.59 25.23 4.42
CA GLY A 276 -5.34 25.95 3.17
C GLY A 276 -4.40 25.18 2.24
N ALA A 277 -3.27 24.69 2.77
CA ALA A 277 -2.34 23.86 2.00
C ALA A 277 -2.97 22.55 1.49
N PHE A 278 -3.88 21.95 2.26
CA PHE A 278 -4.61 20.75 1.84
C PHE A 278 -5.60 21.08 0.70
N LYS A 279 -6.35 22.18 0.80
CA LYS A 279 -7.23 22.68 -0.28
C LYS A 279 -6.44 22.89 -1.56
N ASP A 280 -5.30 23.58 -1.48
CA ASP A 280 -4.44 23.84 -2.62
C ASP A 280 -3.91 22.55 -3.25
N HIS A 281 -3.50 21.58 -2.44
CA HIS A 281 -3.04 20.27 -2.91
C HIS A 281 -4.13 19.52 -3.68
N VAL A 282 -5.37 19.52 -3.18
CA VAL A 282 -6.52 18.90 -3.85
C VAL A 282 -6.88 19.65 -5.13
N ALA A 283 -6.97 20.97 -5.09
CA ALA A 283 -7.32 21.80 -6.25
C ALA A 283 -6.27 21.70 -7.38
N LEU A 284 -4.98 21.65 -7.03
CA LEU A 284 -3.90 21.43 -8.00
C LEU A 284 -3.99 20.05 -8.65
N SER A 285 -4.31 19.04 -7.84
CA SER A 285 -4.40 17.66 -8.28
C SER A 285 -5.65 17.37 -9.11
N ARG A 286 -6.76 18.06 -8.78
CA ARG A 286 -8.07 17.95 -9.41
C ARG A 286 -8.59 19.32 -9.85
N PRO A 287 -8.15 19.84 -11.00
CA PRO A 287 -8.51 21.18 -11.47
C PRO A 287 -10.02 21.43 -11.59
N LYS A 288 -10.82 20.38 -11.81
CA LYS A 288 -12.29 20.45 -11.85
C LYS A 288 -12.92 20.94 -10.54
N LEU A 289 -12.22 20.78 -9.41
CA LEU A 289 -12.68 21.18 -8.09
C LEU A 289 -12.23 22.59 -7.70
N LYS A 290 -11.43 23.27 -8.52
CA LYS A 290 -10.79 24.54 -8.12
C LYS A 290 -11.81 25.61 -7.72
N GLU A 291 -12.96 25.67 -8.39
CA GLU A 291 -14.01 26.66 -8.12
C GLU A 291 -14.93 26.26 -6.96
N SER A 292 -15.08 24.96 -6.70
CA SER A 292 -15.96 24.39 -5.67
C SER A 292 -15.20 23.82 -4.47
N ILE A 293 -13.91 24.13 -4.32
CA ILE A 293 -13.06 23.52 -3.29
C ILE A 293 -13.56 23.85 -1.89
N GLU A 294 -14.08 25.06 -1.68
CA GLU A 294 -14.63 25.49 -0.39
C GLU A 294 -15.88 24.70 0.00
N ASP A 295 -16.69 24.26 -0.97
CA ASP A 295 -17.91 23.49 -0.71
C ASP A 295 -17.61 22.06 -0.26
N VAL A 296 -16.44 21.52 -0.64
CA VAL A 296 -16.03 20.14 -0.35
C VAL A 296 -14.89 20.04 0.67
N ALA A 297 -14.31 21.17 1.07
CA ALA A 297 -13.26 21.25 2.08
C ALA A 297 -13.78 21.80 3.41
N THR A 298 -14.95 21.31 3.84
CA THR A 298 -15.58 21.64 5.12
C THR A 298 -15.18 20.69 6.25
N GLY A 299 -14.44 19.61 5.93
CA GLY A 299 -14.15 18.50 6.84
C GLY A 299 -15.22 17.41 6.86
N GLU A 300 -16.34 17.58 6.14
CA GLU A 300 -17.37 16.56 5.99
C GLU A 300 -16.90 15.38 5.13
N TYR A 301 -17.58 14.25 5.26
CA TYR A 301 -17.39 13.08 4.41
C TYR A 301 -18.66 12.79 3.62
N TRP A 302 -18.50 12.13 2.49
CA TRP A 302 -19.58 11.77 1.58
C TRP A 302 -19.50 10.29 1.22
N LEU A 303 -20.66 9.70 0.93
CA LEU A 303 -20.68 8.43 0.20
C LEU A 303 -20.19 8.67 -1.22
N ALA A 304 -19.53 7.69 -1.82
CA ALA A 304 -18.96 7.81 -3.17
C ALA A 304 -19.97 8.31 -4.21
N VAL A 305 -21.23 7.87 -4.12
CA VAL A 305 -22.31 8.33 -5.01
C VAL A 305 -22.53 9.85 -4.95
N GLN A 306 -22.51 10.44 -3.74
CA GLN A 306 -22.60 11.89 -3.53
C GLN A 306 -21.27 12.57 -3.92
N ALA A 307 -20.14 11.96 -3.56
CA ALA A 307 -18.81 12.45 -3.88
C ALA A 307 -18.58 12.56 -5.39
N LYS A 308 -19.23 11.72 -6.21
CA LYS A 308 -19.20 11.82 -7.68
C LYS A 308 -19.93 13.06 -8.19
N GLU A 309 -21.07 13.40 -7.61
CA GLU A 309 -21.81 14.62 -7.95
C GLU A 309 -21.00 15.89 -7.61
N LEU A 310 -20.23 15.81 -6.52
CA LEU A 310 -19.30 16.86 -6.08
C LEU A 310 -17.96 16.87 -6.84
N GLY A 311 -17.71 15.91 -7.75
CA GLY A 311 -16.46 15.81 -8.52
C GLY A 311 -15.24 15.29 -7.76
N LEU A 312 -15.42 14.79 -6.53
CA LEU A 312 -14.37 14.15 -5.72
C LEU A 312 -14.02 12.74 -6.23
N VAL A 313 -14.98 12.07 -6.87
CA VAL A 313 -14.84 10.74 -7.48
C VAL A 313 -15.22 10.82 -8.96
N ASP A 314 -14.50 10.11 -9.83
CA ASP A 314 -14.80 10.13 -11.28
C ASP A 314 -15.83 9.06 -11.66
N GLN A 315 -15.74 7.85 -11.08
CA GLN A 315 -16.62 6.73 -11.42
C GLN A 315 -17.06 5.93 -10.20
N ILE A 316 -18.29 5.39 -10.28
CA ILE A 316 -18.82 4.45 -9.29
C ILE A 316 -18.60 3.04 -9.84
N MET A 317 -17.69 2.30 -9.22
CA MET A 317 -17.27 0.96 -9.61
C MET A 317 -16.40 0.38 -8.48
N THR A 318 -16.51 -0.92 -8.21
CA THR A 318 -15.60 -1.59 -7.28
C THR A 318 -14.25 -1.88 -7.93
N SER A 319 -13.20 -2.06 -7.12
CA SER A 319 -11.91 -2.51 -7.64
C SER A 319 -12.01 -3.84 -8.39
N ASP A 320 -12.80 -4.79 -7.88
CA ASP A 320 -13.05 -6.09 -8.51
C ASP A 320 -13.66 -5.92 -9.91
N GLU A 321 -14.67 -5.06 -10.08
CA GLU A 321 -15.31 -4.81 -11.37
C GLU A 321 -14.33 -4.17 -12.37
N LEU A 322 -13.50 -3.22 -11.91
CA LEU A 322 -12.45 -2.63 -12.75
C LEU A 322 -11.42 -3.68 -13.19
N LEU A 323 -10.94 -4.50 -12.26
CA LEU A 323 -9.98 -5.57 -12.56
C LEU A 323 -10.58 -6.61 -13.51
N ASP A 324 -11.85 -6.95 -13.34
CA ASP A 324 -12.60 -7.83 -14.22
C ASP A 324 -12.62 -7.29 -15.65
N HIS A 325 -12.94 -6.00 -15.84
CA HIS A 325 -12.92 -5.37 -17.16
C HIS A 325 -11.53 -5.43 -17.80
N LEU A 326 -10.49 -5.06 -17.06
CA LEU A 326 -9.11 -5.05 -17.57
C LEU A 326 -8.63 -6.45 -18.00
N VAL A 327 -9.06 -7.49 -17.29
CA VAL A 327 -8.69 -8.88 -17.59
C VAL A 327 -9.57 -9.50 -18.68
N LYS A 328 -10.90 -9.29 -18.65
CA LYS A 328 -11.86 -9.85 -19.63
C LYS A 328 -11.63 -9.32 -21.03
N ASP A 329 -11.27 -8.05 -21.16
CA ASP A 329 -10.96 -7.45 -22.46
C ASP A 329 -9.72 -8.05 -23.11
N LYS A 330 -8.95 -8.92 -22.40
CA LYS A 330 -7.70 -9.59 -22.82
C LYS A 330 -6.61 -8.66 -23.32
N GLN A 331 -6.83 -7.36 -23.22
CA GLN A 331 -5.95 -6.31 -23.69
C GLN A 331 -4.88 -5.98 -22.65
N ASN A 332 -5.10 -6.28 -21.36
CA ASN A 332 -4.14 -5.92 -20.31
C ASN A 332 -3.64 -7.14 -19.53
N ASP A 333 -2.36 -7.12 -19.17
CA ASP A 333 -1.81 -7.99 -18.13
C ASP A 333 -1.82 -7.23 -16.80
N VAL A 334 -2.50 -7.77 -15.79
CA VAL A 334 -2.56 -7.22 -14.45
C VAL A 334 -1.50 -7.91 -13.58
N ILE A 335 -0.55 -7.11 -13.09
CA ILE A 335 0.55 -7.56 -12.22
C ILE A 335 0.41 -6.88 -10.88
N GLU A 336 0.12 -7.66 -9.85
CA GLU A 336 0.08 -7.18 -8.48
C GLU A 336 1.47 -7.23 -7.83
N ILE A 337 1.85 -6.12 -7.19
CA ILE A 337 3.13 -5.96 -6.52
C ILE A 337 2.90 -6.11 -5.02
N ILE A 338 3.18 -7.30 -4.49
CA ILE A 338 2.97 -7.62 -3.07
C ILE A 338 4.29 -7.61 -2.30
N GLN A 339 4.22 -7.42 -0.98
CA GLN A 339 5.39 -7.63 -0.12
C GLN A 339 5.75 -9.11 -0.07
N LYS A 340 7.03 -9.43 -0.25
CA LYS A 340 7.58 -10.76 0.02
C LYS A 340 7.74 -10.91 1.53
N LYS A 341 6.87 -11.71 2.15
CA LYS A 341 7.03 -12.11 3.56
C LYS A 341 8.25 -13.03 3.69
N ASP A 342 9.24 -12.63 4.49
CA ASP A 342 10.40 -13.49 4.76
C ASP A 342 9.98 -14.67 5.65
N LYS A 343 10.15 -15.89 5.14
CA LYS A 343 9.73 -17.14 5.82
C LYS A 343 10.44 -17.37 7.16
N THR A 344 11.60 -16.74 7.36
CA THR A 344 12.41 -16.81 8.58
C THR A 344 11.69 -16.27 9.81
N HIS A 345 10.82 -15.27 9.66
CA HIS A 345 10.09 -14.69 10.80
C HIS A 345 8.98 -15.60 11.34
N MET A 346 8.43 -16.48 10.49
CA MET A 346 7.39 -17.43 10.88
C MET A 346 7.98 -18.61 11.69
N ILE A 347 9.17 -19.09 11.30
CA ILE A 347 9.88 -20.15 12.01
C ILE A 347 10.41 -19.63 13.35
N SER A 348 10.91 -18.38 13.40
CA SER A 348 11.32 -17.71 14.65
C SER A 348 10.20 -17.60 15.69
N GLN A 349 8.99 -17.20 15.29
CA GLN A 349 7.84 -17.12 16.22
C GLN A 349 7.42 -18.51 16.74
N PHE A 350 7.54 -19.55 15.91
CA PHE A 350 7.27 -20.93 16.30
C PHE A 350 8.36 -21.50 17.24
N PHE A 351 9.63 -21.18 17.01
CA PHE A 351 10.72 -21.59 17.90
C PHE A 351 10.73 -20.80 19.22
N THR A 352 10.34 -19.53 19.21
CA THR A 352 10.22 -18.70 20.44
C THR A 352 9.10 -19.24 21.36
N SER A 353 7.98 -19.71 20.78
CA SER A 353 6.90 -20.33 21.56
C SER A 353 7.27 -21.72 22.10
N ILE A 354 8.07 -22.50 21.36
CA ILE A 354 8.61 -23.78 21.85
C ILE A 354 9.65 -23.57 22.96
N THR A 355 10.55 -22.59 22.81
CA THR A 355 11.60 -22.30 23.81
C THR A 355 11.05 -21.63 25.07
N ALA A 356 10.01 -20.80 24.98
CA ALA A 356 9.32 -20.27 26.15
C ALA A 356 8.68 -21.38 27.01
N ASN A 357 8.09 -22.41 26.37
CA ASN A 357 7.54 -23.56 27.08
C ASN A 357 8.62 -24.47 27.68
N LEU A 358 9.76 -24.66 27.00
CA LEU A 358 10.91 -25.41 27.54
C LEU A 358 11.60 -24.68 28.71
N GLY A 359 11.64 -23.33 28.68
CA GLY A 359 12.15 -22.52 29.79
C GLY A 359 11.29 -22.58 31.05
N LEU A 360 9.96 -22.68 30.90
CA LEU A 360 9.06 -22.96 32.02
C LEU A 360 9.26 -24.38 32.57
N PHE A 361 9.48 -25.37 31.69
CA PHE A 361 9.66 -26.76 32.09
C PHE A 361 10.94 -26.97 32.93
N ASN A 362 12.04 -26.29 32.57
CA ASN A 362 13.29 -26.35 33.34
C ASN A 362 13.20 -25.62 34.69
N ARG A 363 12.42 -24.53 34.81
CA ARG A 363 12.16 -23.88 36.10
C ARG A 363 11.26 -24.72 37.02
N PHE A 364 10.33 -25.48 36.43
CA PHE A 364 9.45 -26.38 37.19
C PHE A 364 10.21 -27.58 37.79
N GLN A 365 11.24 -28.10 37.09
CA GLN A 365 12.09 -29.15 37.65
C GLN A 365 13.09 -28.65 38.69
N GLN A 366 13.60 -27.41 38.60
CA GLN A 366 14.50 -26.87 39.62
C GLN A 366 13.81 -26.56 40.95
N GLN A 367 12.53 -26.16 40.95
CA GLN A 367 11.77 -25.92 42.19
C GLN A 367 11.41 -27.21 42.96
N GLN A 368 11.31 -28.36 42.29
CA GLN A 368 11.01 -29.64 42.94
C GLN A 368 12.22 -30.26 43.66
N PHE A 369 13.46 -29.83 43.35
CA PHE A 369 14.67 -30.36 43.98
C PHE A 369 15.19 -29.57 45.18
N GLN A 370 14.68 -28.36 45.45
CA GLN A 370 15.13 -27.54 46.60
C GLN A 370 14.26 -27.66 47.86
N ASN A 371 13.13 -28.38 47.83
CA ASN A 371 12.21 -28.48 48.97
C ASN A 371 12.38 -29.75 49.85
N ASN A 372 13.46 -30.53 49.66
CA ASN A 372 13.71 -31.77 50.42
C ASN A 372 15.03 -31.75 51.23
N THR A 373 15.29 -30.68 51.99
CA THR A 373 16.25 -30.73 53.09
C THR A 373 15.53 -30.63 54.44
N PRO A 374 15.56 -31.66 55.29
CA PRO A 374 14.93 -31.59 56.61
C PRO A 374 15.73 -30.68 57.54
N THR A 375 15.04 -29.72 58.15
CA THR A 375 15.56 -28.86 59.22
C THR A 375 15.85 -29.69 60.48
N PRO A 376 17.03 -29.55 61.12
CA PRO A 376 17.29 -30.20 62.39
C PRO A 376 16.50 -29.49 63.51
N MET A 377 15.72 -30.28 64.26
CA MET A 377 15.05 -29.83 65.48
C MET A 377 16.08 -29.47 66.56
N ALA A 378 15.90 -28.30 67.16
CA ALA A 378 16.60 -27.89 68.37
C ALA A 378 16.23 -28.79 69.55
N ILE A 379 17.24 -29.22 70.31
CA ILE A 379 17.08 -29.83 71.64
C ILE A 379 17.59 -28.80 72.67
N SER A 380 16.75 -28.60 73.69
CA SER A 380 16.84 -27.81 74.94
C SER A 380 18.15 -27.12 75.29
#